data_AF-K3ZES9-F1
#
_entry.id   AF-K3ZES9-F1
#
_cell.length_a   1.000
_cell.length_b   1.000
_cell.length_c   1.000
_cell.angle_alpha   90.00
_cell.angle_beta   90.00
_cell.angle_gamma   90.00
#
_symmetry.space_group_name_H-M   'P 1'
#
loop_
_entity.id
_entity.type
_entity.pdbx_description
1 polymer ?
#
loop_
_entity_poly.entity_id
_entity_poly.type
_entity_poly.pdbx_seq_one_letter_code
_entity_poly.pdbx_strand_id
1 'polypeptide(L)'
;MSCQKFSRQYLHMVLSAGRGLYALSHVDVSRLFYPSKEEAKAAHAEDKKNGSNMLGGIGSAGRLPEPTIHYEPFTAAISYPDRSSGVFALFGKSNFFCSDSVGHSSIYNTEPEPQCFLGLPRLDLPKGPKHITICIPRTEAHVRRDSNHMYNLYIMDMDPYSQCSFEALIYYPIRRWRWRQLPPPAFFGDANYRACDNVPFAVVDGTKICIASETATYYFDTVAFEWSKAGDWVLPFRAKAEYIPEFGLWLGLSAHKPYNLCSVNLSGVTIGSCDTQPPAQYVGQYVDLPGDCSLKNAALVNMGSGRFCIANLDWCGARP
;
A
#
# COMPACT_ATOMS: atom_id res chain seq x y z
N MET A 1 7.73 19.29 -15.94
CA MET A 1 6.75 18.22 -15.63
C MET A 1 5.90 18.69 -14.46
N SER A 2 4.63 18.99 -14.70
CA SER A 2 3.70 19.38 -13.64
C SER A 2 3.35 18.15 -12.81
N CYS A 3 4.03 17.94 -11.69
CA CYS A 3 3.57 17.01 -10.65
C CYS A 3 2.15 17.46 -10.27
N GLN A 4 1.14 16.68 -10.68
CA GLN A 4 -0.20 16.87 -10.18
C GLN A 4 -0.13 16.81 -8.65
N LYS A 5 -0.39 17.94 -7.99
CA LYS A 5 -0.57 18.00 -6.54
C LYS A 5 -1.79 17.14 -6.23
N PHE A 6 -1.57 15.86 -5.92
CA PHE A 6 -2.60 15.04 -5.31
C PHE A 6 -2.88 15.68 -3.95
N SER A 7 -4.03 16.32 -3.78
CA SER A 7 -4.54 16.65 -2.45
C SER A 7 -5.70 15.71 -2.25
N ARG A 8 -5.43 14.56 -1.61
CA ARG A 8 -6.50 13.64 -1.21
C ARG A 8 -7.35 14.32 -0.14
N GLN A 9 -8.66 14.37 -0.35
CA GLN A 9 -9.62 14.92 0.61
C GLN A 9 -10.09 13.88 1.63
N TYR A 10 -9.98 12.59 1.27
CA TYR A 10 -10.44 11.49 2.09
C TYR A 10 -9.33 10.45 2.28
N LEU A 11 -9.29 9.88 3.48
CA LEU A 11 -8.60 8.65 3.80
C LEU A 11 -9.64 7.52 3.81
N HIS A 12 -9.45 6.53 2.95
CA HIS A 12 -10.31 5.36 2.87
C HIS A 12 -9.78 4.28 3.79
N MET A 13 -10.61 3.79 4.71
CA MET A 13 -10.23 2.73 5.63
C MET A 13 -11.16 1.54 5.47
N VAL A 14 -10.57 0.35 5.38
CA VAL A 14 -11.30 -0.91 5.37
C VAL A 14 -10.95 -1.68 6.63
N LEU A 15 -11.98 -1.94 7.43
CA LEU A 15 -11.86 -2.63 8.71
C LEU A 15 -12.72 -3.88 8.71
N SER A 16 -12.22 -4.94 9.35
CA SER A 16 -13.04 -6.12 9.61
C SER A 16 -14.15 -5.74 10.58
N ALA A 17 -15.40 -5.95 10.17
CA ALA A 17 -16.60 -5.80 10.98
C ALA A 17 -17.02 -7.12 11.66
N GLY A 18 -16.17 -8.15 11.57
CA GLY A 18 -16.44 -9.48 12.10
C GLY A 18 -17.20 -10.39 11.13
N ARG A 19 -17.13 -11.71 11.36
CA ARG A 19 -17.81 -12.75 10.55
C ARG A 19 -17.53 -12.68 9.03
N GLY A 20 -16.34 -12.20 8.65
CA GLY A 20 -15.96 -12.06 7.24
C GLY A 20 -16.52 -10.81 6.55
N LEU A 21 -17.21 -9.92 7.28
CA LEU A 21 -17.69 -8.65 6.79
C LEU A 21 -16.59 -7.59 6.88
N TYR A 22 -16.47 -6.74 5.85
CA TYR A 22 -15.56 -5.61 5.83
C TYR A 22 -16.33 -4.30 5.65
N ALA A 23 -16.00 -3.30 6.46
CA ALA A 23 -16.62 -1.99 6.42
C ALA A 23 -15.66 -0.98 5.76
N LEU A 24 -16.12 -0.29 4.72
CA LEU A 24 -15.39 0.82 4.10
C LEU A 24 -15.90 2.15 4.67
N SER A 25 -15.02 2.90 5.32
CA SER A 25 -15.29 4.23 5.88
C SER A 25 -14.45 5.31 5.21
N HIS A 26 -15.01 6.51 5.12
CA HIS A 26 -14.38 7.69 4.53
C HIS A 26 -14.07 8.71 5.61
N VAL A 27 -12.78 8.90 5.91
CA VAL A 27 -12.33 9.89 6.89
C VAL A 27 -11.95 11.17 6.17
N ASP A 28 -12.64 12.26 6.51
CA ASP A 28 -12.26 13.61 6.09
C ASP A 28 -10.94 13.99 6.76
N VAL A 29 -9.93 14.24 5.93
CA VAL A 29 -8.58 14.52 6.42
C VAL A 29 -8.34 15.99 6.74
N SER A 30 -9.29 16.88 6.43
CA SER A 30 -9.19 18.31 6.77
C SER A 30 -9.01 18.55 8.27
N ARG A 31 -9.50 17.62 9.09
CA ARG A 31 -9.41 17.66 10.56
C ARG A 31 -8.18 16.97 11.14
N LEU A 32 -7.37 16.31 10.30
CA LEU A 32 -6.21 15.51 10.73
C LEU A 32 -4.88 16.26 10.65
N PHE A 33 -4.88 17.51 10.16
CA PHE A 33 -3.67 18.30 9.96
C PHE A 33 -3.80 19.68 10.59
N TYR A 34 -2.67 20.21 11.07
CA TYR A 34 -2.62 21.58 11.56
C TYR A 34 -2.87 22.53 10.38
N PRO A 35 -3.58 23.65 10.61
CA PRO A 35 -3.81 24.68 9.60
C PRO A 35 -2.52 25.21 8.94
N SER A 36 -1.40 25.26 9.70
CA SER A 36 -0.11 25.76 9.23
C SER A 36 1.08 24.96 9.76
N LYS A 37 2.24 25.10 9.09
CA LYS A 37 3.50 24.48 9.53
C LYS A 37 4.01 25.11 10.83
N GLU A 38 3.73 26.40 11.02
CA GLU A 38 4.09 27.19 12.18
C GLU A 38 3.35 26.70 13.42
N GLU A 39 2.04 26.46 13.30
CA GLU A 39 1.23 25.86 14.36
C GLU A 39 1.69 24.44 14.70
N ALA A 40 1.99 23.62 13.69
CA ALA A 40 2.52 22.27 13.92
C ALA A 40 3.85 22.30 14.68
N LYS A 41 4.76 23.23 14.32
CA LYS A 41 6.04 23.42 15.01
C LYS A 41 5.86 23.90 16.45
N ALA A 42 4.94 24.83 16.68
CA ALA A 42 4.64 25.34 18.02
C ALA A 42 4.09 24.23 18.93
N ALA A 43 3.13 23.44 18.43
CA ALA A 43 2.58 22.30 19.16
C ALA A 43 3.66 21.26 19.51
N HIS A 44 4.49 20.89 18.53
CA HIS A 44 5.58 19.94 18.76
C HIS A 44 6.67 20.48 19.72
N ALA A 45 6.92 21.79 19.74
CA ALA A 45 7.84 22.39 20.70
C ALA A 45 7.32 22.30 22.14
N GLU A 46 6.01 22.46 22.34
CA GLU A 46 5.35 22.26 23.64
C GLU A 46 5.38 20.78 24.06
N ASP A 47 5.08 19.85 23.16
CA ASP A 47 5.16 18.41 23.43
C ASP A 47 6.56 17.97 23.87
N LYS A 48 7.61 18.53 23.24
CA LYS A 48 9.00 18.28 23.63
C LYS A 48 9.35 18.80 25.02
N LYS A 49 8.82 19.95 25.42
CA LYS A 49 8.98 20.45 26.80
C LYS A 49 8.36 19.51 27.81
N ASN A 50 7.28 18.82 27.43
CA ASN A 50 6.60 17.82 28.23
C ASN A 50 7.25 16.42 28.16
N GLY A 51 8.41 16.28 27.50
CA GLY A 51 9.18 15.04 27.43
C GLY A 51 8.79 14.07 26.32
N SER A 52 7.89 14.44 25.40
CA SER A 52 7.53 13.59 24.28
C SER A 52 8.58 13.62 23.17
N ASN A 53 8.98 12.44 22.68
CA ASN A 53 9.87 12.26 21.53
C ASN A 53 9.11 11.92 20.23
N MET A 54 7.77 11.96 20.25
CA MET A 54 6.95 11.64 19.09
C MET A 54 6.91 12.77 18.07
N LEU A 55 6.72 12.40 16.80
CA LEU A 55 6.23 13.32 15.79
C LEU A 55 4.84 13.81 16.26
N GLY A 56 4.76 15.07 16.69
CA GLY A 56 3.63 15.64 17.45
C GLY A 56 2.26 15.32 16.86
N GLY A 57 1.26 15.16 17.73
CA GLY A 57 -0.07 14.68 17.37
C GLY A 57 -1.16 15.73 17.60
N ILE A 58 -2.06 15.87 16.64
CA ILE A 58 -3.38 16.47 16.90
C ILE A 58 -4.14 15.45 17.75
N GLY A 59 -4.81 15.90 18.82
CA GLY A 59 -5.52 15.04 19.77
C GLY A 59 -6.51 14.07 19.12
N SER A 60 -7.11 13.19 19.94
CA SER A 60 -8.01 12.13 19.44
C SER A 60 -9.08 12.68 18.50
N ALA A 61 -9.01 12.32 17.22
CA ALA A 61 -10.19 12.32 16.38
C ALA A 61 -11.22 11.39 17.06
N GLY A 62 -12.48 11.80 17.13
CA GLY A 62 -13.53 11.04 17.81
C GLY A 62 -13.79 9.66 17.17
N ARG A 63 -15.00 9.14 17.38
CA ARG A 63 -15.40 7.88 16.75
C ARG A 63 -15.20 7.94 15.23
N LEU A 64 -14.73 6.84 14.65
CA LEU A 64 -14.64 6.69 13.19
C LEU A 64 -16.00 6.97 12.54
N PRO A 65 -16.00 7.57 11.34
CA PRO A 65 -17.24 7.84 10.60
C PRO A 65 -17.96 6.54 10.27
N GLU A 66 -19.28 6.62 10.13
CA GLU A 66 -20.08 5.46 9.76
C GLU A 66 -19.62 4.86 8.42
N PRO A 67 -19.64 3.52 8.29
CA PRO A 67 -19.31 2.87 7.03
C PRO A 67 -20.24 3.31 5.91
N THR A 68 -19.68 3.58 4.74
CA THR A 68 -20.46 3.92 3.54
C THR A 68 -21.00 2.67 2.86
N ILE A 69 -20.24 1.57 2.91
CA ILE A 69 -20.62 0.28 2.35
C ILE A 69 -19.99 -0.86 3.15
N HIS A 70 -20.69 -1.99 3.17
CA HIS A 70 -20.18 -3.25 3.69
C HIS A 70 -19.91 -4.22 2.54
N TYR A 71 -18.75 -4.87 2.58
CA TYR A 71 -18.37 -5.96 1.68
C TYR A 71 -18.49 -7.28 2.42
N GLU A 72 -19.26 -8.20 1.85
CA GLU A 72 -19.33 -9.59 2.27
C GLU A 72 -18.70 -10.47 1.17
N PRO A 73 -17.36 -10.58 1.15
CA PRO A 73 -16.68 -11.42 0.17
C PRO A 73 -17.05 -12.89 0.36
N PHE A 74 -17.26 -13.59 -0.75
CA PHE A 74 -17.52 -15.03 -0.69
C PHE A 74 -16.34 -15.75 -0.02
N THR A 75 -16.69 -16.57 0.97
CA THR A 75 -15.74 -17.41 1.70
C THR A 75 -16.12 -18.87 1.46
N ALA A 76 -15.22 -19.64 0.86
CA ALA A 76 -15.46 -21.06 0.63
C ALA A 76 -15.49 -21.81 1.98
N ALA A 77 -16.43 -22.74 2.16
CA ALA A 77 -16.59 -23.50 3.41
C ALA A 77 -15.35 -24.31 3.85
N ILE A 78 -14.35 -24.48 2.97
CA ILE A 78 -13.13 -25.26 3.18
C ILE A 78 -11.93 -24.35 3.50
N SER A 79 -12.07 -23.02 3.44
CA SER A 79 -10.95 -22.12 3.73
C SER A 79 -10.67 -22.08 5.23
N TYR A 80 -9.41 -22.37 5.61
CA TYR A 80 -8.90 -22.05 6.93
C TYR A 80 -9.18 -20.57 7.26
N PRO A 81 -9.59 -20.22 8.48
CA PRO A 81 -9.97 -18.84 8.84
C PRO A 81 -8.86 -17.80 8.63
N ASP A 82 -7.61 -18.25 8.50
CA ASP A 82 -6.44 -17.39 8.22
C ASP A 82 -6.24 -17.11 6.71
N ARG A 83 -7.02 -17.76 5.83
CA ARG A 83 -6.95 -17.60 4.36
C ARG A 83 -8.13 -16.81 3.77
N SER A 84 -9.11 -16.40 4.57
CA SER A 84 -10.32 -15.72 4.08
C SER A 84 -10.21 -14.17 4.11
N SER A 85 -9.06 -13.63 3.69
CA SER A 85 -8.90 -12.19 3.54
C SER A 85 -9.33 -11.75 2.15
N GLY A 86 -10.30 -10.83 2.07
CA GLY A 86 -10.56 -10.12 0.83
C GLY A 86 -9.36 -9.27 0.43
N VAL A 87 -9.11 -9.12 -0.87
CA VAL A 87 -8.12 -8.20 -1.41
C VAL A 87 -8.78 -6.85 -1.60
N PHE A 88 -8.16 -5.81 -1.06
CA PHE A 88 -8.66 -4.46 -1.13
C PHE A 88 -7.60 -3.51 -1.68
N ALA A 89 -7.99 -2.63 -2.60
CA ALA A 89 -7.07 -1.65 -3.14
C ALA A 89 -7.80 -0.39 -3.60
N LEU A 90 -7.17 0.76 -3.41
CA LEU A 90 -7.64 1.96 -4.10
C LEU A 90 -7.20 1.92 -5.56
N PHE A 91 -8.17 2.01 -6.47
CA PHE A 91 -7.98 2.05 -7.90
C PHE A 91 -8.15 3.48 -8.45
N GLY A 92 -7.05 4.24 -8.52
CA GLY A 92 -7.08 5.62 -8.96
C GLY A 92 -7.46 6.57 -7.82
N LYS A 93 -8.44 7.45 -8.05
CA LYS A 93 -8.83 8.49 -7.09
C LYS A 93 -10.05 8.11 -6.24
N SER A 94 -11.07 7.55 -6.88
CA SER A 94 -12.39 7.33 -6.27
C SER A 94 -12.91 5.91 -6.45
N ASN A 95 -12.22 5.06 -7.21
CA ASN A 95 -12.65 3.67 -7.39
C ASN A 95 -11.94 2.79 -6.37
N PHE A 96 -12.70 1.89 -5.76
CA PHE A 96 -12.23 0.96 -4.76
C PHE A 96 -12.40 -0.46 -5.27
N PHE A 97 -11.29 -1.17 -5.37
CA PHE A 97 -11.24 -2.54 -5.81
C PHE A 97 -11.43 -3.49 -4.62
N CYS A 98 -12.26 -4.52 -4.82
CA CYS A 98 -12.45 -5.62 -3.89
C CYS A 98 -12.38 -6.94 -4.64
N SER A 99 -11.71 -7.94 -4.07
CA SER A 99 -11.80 -9.34 -4.51
C SER A 99 -11.94 -10.29 -3.33
N ASP A 100 -12.71 -11.36 -3.54
CA ASP A 100 -12.95 -12.39 -2.54
C ASP A 100 -11.92 -13.54 -2.57
N SER A 101 -12.07 -14.48 -1.63
CA SER A 101 -11.16 -15.62 -1.46
C SER A 101 -11.17 -16.62 -2.62
N VAL A 102 -12.12 -16.51 -3.55
CA VAL A 102 -12.22 -17.35 -4.75
C VAL A 102 -11.89 -16.57 -6.03
N GLY A 103 -11.58 -15.28 -5.93
CA GLY A 103 -11.13 -14.42 -7.02
C GLY A 103 -12.25 -13.67 -7.73
N HIS A 104 -13.51 -13.70 -7.27
CA HIS A 104 -14.49 -12.75 -7.81
C HIS A 104 -14.04 -11.35 -7.46
N SER A 105 -14.19 -10.43 -8.41
CA SER A 105 -13.66 -9.08 -8.22
C SER A 105 -14.65 -8.02 -8.70
N SER A 106 -14.54 -6.85 -8.09
CA SER A 106 -15.45 -5.74 -8.32
C SER A 106 -14.77 -4.40 -8.04
N ILE A 107 -15.37 -3.35 -8.59
CA ILE A 107 -15.03 -1.96 -8.31
C ILE A 107 -16.26 -1.25 -7.78
N TYR A 108 -16.09 -0.52 -6.69
CA TYR A 108 -17.06 0.43 -6.17
C TYR A 108 -16.54 1.86 -6.39
N ASN A 109 -17.34 2.71 -7.04
CA ASN A 109 -17.03 4.14 -7.13
C ASN A 109 -17.56 4.85 -5.88
N THR A 110 -16.67 5.54 -5.18
CA THR A 110 -16.96 6.28 -3.96
C THR A 110 -17.40 7.72 -4.21
N GLU A 111 -17.51 8.15 -5.47
CA GLU A 111 -18.06 9.47 -5.79
C GLU A 111 -19.55 9.55 -5.42
N PRO A 112 -20.01 10.74 -4.98
CA PRO A 112 -21.31 10.85 -4.31
C PRO A 112 -22.48 10.40 -5.18
N GLU A 113 -22.44 10.65 -6.50
CA GLU A 113 -23.51 10.27 -7.43
C GLU A 113 -23.00 10.17 -8.88
N PRO A 114 -23.38 9.14 -9.65
CA PRO A 114 -24.07 7.92 -9.21
C PRO A 114 -23.09 6.94 -8.54
N GLN A 115 -23.47 6.39 -7.39
CA GLN A 115 -22.73 5.27 -6.79
C GLN A 115 -22.80 4.07 -7.74
N CYS A 116 -21.64 3.69 -8.28
CA CYS A 116 -21.56 2.64 -9.28
C CYS A 116 -20.81 1.43 -8.71
N PHE A 117 -21.42 0.26 -8.87
CA PHE A 117 -20.75 -1.02 -8.67
C PHE A 117 -20.51 -1.68 -10.03
N LEU A 118 -19.26 -2.00 -10.31
CA LEU A 118 -18.84 -2.64 -11.54
C LEU A 118 -18.27 -4.02 -11.22
N GLY A 119 -18.94 -5.06 -11.71
CA GLY A 119 -18.38 -6.41 -11.72
C GLY A 119 -17.17 -6.47 -12.66
N LEU A 120 -16.09 -7.07 -12.18
CA LEU A 120 -14.88 -7.32 -12.96
C LEU A 120 -14.77 -8.82 -13.30
N PRO A 121 -13.96 -9.17 -14.31
CA PRO A 121 -13.59 -10.57 -14.52
C PRO A 121 -13.01 -11.18 -13.25
N ARG A 122 -13.19 -12.48 -13.08
CA ARG A 122 -12.57 -13.22 -11.99
C ARG A 122 -11.04 -13.22 -12.16
N LEU A 123 -10.30 -13.08 -11.06
CA LEU A 123 -8.86 -13.33 -11.01
C LEU A 123 -8.58 -14.77 -11.48
N ASP A 124 -7.46 -14.98 -12.18
CA ASP A 124 -7.07 -16.31 -12.64
C ASP A 124 -6.80 -17.24 -11.44
N LEU A 125 -6.22 -16.69 -10.37
CA LEU A 125 -6.05 -17.38 -9.10
C LEU A 125 -6.43 -16.45 -7.93
N PRO A 126 -7.12 -16.96 -6.89
CA PRO A 126 -7.34 -16.19 -5.68
C PRO A 126 -6.01 -15.80 -5.04
N LYS A 127 -6.00 -14.66 -4.34
CA LYS A 127 -4.81 -14.17 -3.66
C LYS A 127 -4.92 -14.49 -2.17
N GLY A 128 -3.83 -14.96 -1.60
CA GLY A 128 -3.77 -15.29 -0.18
C GLY A 128 -3.72 -14.05 0.72
N PRO A 129 -3.62 -14.26 2.05
CA PRO A 129 -3.46 -13.17 3.01
C PRO A 129 -2.15 -12.40 2.82
N LYS A 130 -1.12 -13.05 2.29
CA LYS A 130 0.14 -12.40 1.91
C LYS A 130 0.06 -11.97 0.46
N HIS A 131 -0.39 -10.75 0.21
CA HIS A 131 -0.46 -10.18 -1.12
C HIS A 131 -0.02 -8.72 -1.15
N ILE A 132 0.35 -8.25 -2.34
CA ILE A 132 0.58 -6.83 -2.60
C ILE A 132 -0.40 -6.34 -3.65
N THR A 133 -0.93 -5.13 -3.43
CA THR A 133 -1.77 -4.41 -4.40
C THR A 133 -1.11 -3.09 -4.74
N ILE A 134 -0.98 -2.83 -6.05
CA ILE A 134 -0.28 -1.65 -6.54
C ILE A 134 -1.10 -1.02 -7.65
N CYS A 135 -1.50 0.24 -7.44
CA CYS A 135 -2.17 1.03 -8.44
C CYS A 135 -1.21 2.09 -8.98
N ILE A 136 -0.94 2.05 -10.29
CA ILE A 136 0.00 2.96 -10.95
C ILE A 136 -0.75 3.79 -11.99
N PRO A 137 -0.64 5.13 -11.95
CA PRO A 137 -1.14 5.98 -13.02
C PRO A 137 -0.40 5.67 -14.33
N ARG A 138 -1.14 5.51 -15.42
CA ARG A 138 -0.55 5.38 -16.76
C ARG A 138 0.12 6.69 -17.12
N THR A 139 1.40 6.60 -17.42
CA THR A 139 2.22 7.67 -18.00
C THR A 139 2.27 7.51 -19.53
N GLU A 140 2.85 8.49 -20.24
CA GLU A 140 3.11 8.39 -21.68
C GLU A 140 3.90 7.12 -22.05
N ALA A 141 4.77 6.64 -21.16
CA ALA A 141 5.52 5.40 -21.33
C ALA A 141 4.63 4.14 -21.39
N HIS A 142 3.42 4.19 -20.84
CA HIS A 142 2.45 3.07 -20.85
C HIS A 142 1.55 3.08 -22.11
N VAL A 143 1.71 4.04 -23.02
CA VAL A 143 0.83 4.21 -24.18
C VAL A 143 1.28 3.27 -25.30
N ARG A 144 0.76 2.04 -25.29
CA ARG A 144 0.45 1.32 -26.53
C ARG A 144 -1.07 1.36 -26.73
N ARG A 145 -1.50 2.22 -27.66
CA ARG A 145 -2.83 2.42 -28.30
C ARG A 145 -4.11 2.17 -27.46
N ASP A 146 -4.93 3.22 -27.39
CA ASP A 146 -6.40 3.19 -27.37
C ASP A 146 -7.13 2.67 -26.12
N SER A 147 -6.72 3.09 -24.91
CA SER A 147 -7.62 2.99 -23.75
C SER A 147 -7.64 4.26 -22.91
N ASN A 148 -8.84 4.80 -22.66
CA ASN A 148 -9.09 6.01 -21.86
C ASN A 148 -8.93 5.77 -20.34
N HIS A 149 -8.15 4.76 -19.94
CA HIS A 149 -8.06 4.32 -18.56
C HIS A 149 -6.77 4.86 -17.96
N MET A 150 -6.89 5.61 -16.87
CA MET A 150 -5.77 6.36 -16.30
C MET A 150 -4.87 5.54 -15.38
N TYR A 151 -5.27 4.32 -14.99
CA TYR A 151 -4.57 3.53 -13.98
C TYR A 151 -4.51 2.05 -14.36
N ASN A 152 -3.41 1.39 -13.98
CA ASN A 152 -3.27 -0.06 -14.01
C ASN A 152 -3.23 -0.56 -12.55
N LEU A 153 -3.96 -1.65 -12.26
CA LEU A 153 -3.92 -2.33 -10.97
C LEU A 153 -3.13 -3.62 -11.12
N TYR A 154 -2.13 -3.79 -10.27
CA TYR A 154 -1.28 -4.97 -10.19
C TYR A 154 -1.55 -5.66 -8.85
N ILE A 155 -1.74 -6.98 -8.89
CA ILE A 155 -1.97 -7.78 -7.68
C ILE A 155 -1.07 -9.00 -7.74
N MET A 156 -0.31 -9.23 -6.69
CA MET A 156 0.62 -10.35 -6.60
C MET A 156 0.45 -11.11 -5.29
N ASP A 157 0.38 -12.42 -5.41
CA ASP A 157 0.46 -13.35 -4.28
C ASP A 157 1.91 -13.49 -3.83
N MET A 158 2.11 -13.33 -2.52
CA MET A 158 3.41 -13.42 -1.87
C MET A 158 3.55 -14.66 -0.97
N ASP A 159 2.58 -15.59 -0.98
CA ASP A 159 2.66 -16.88 -0.29
C ASP A 159 3.81 -17.73 -0.89
N PRO A 160 4.79 -18.18 -0.10
CA PRO A 160 5.97 -18.88 -0.60
C PRO A 160 5.64 -20.33 -0.98
N TYR A 161 4.48 -20.84 -0.57
CA TYR A 161 3.98 -22.17 -0.88
C TYR A 161 3.01 -22.16 -2.08
N SER A 162 2.76 -20.98 -2.65
CA SER A 162 1.92 -20.80 -3.83
C SER A 162 2.78 -20.66 -5.09
N GLN A 163 2.17 -20.85 -6.26
CA GLN A 163 2.85 -20.70 -7.57
C GLN A 163 3.12 -19.23 -7.96
N CYS A 164 3.06 -18.29 -7.00
CA CYS A 164 3.12 -16.83 -7.19
C CYS A 164 2.24 -16.34 -8.35
N SER A 165 0.98 -16.06 -8.05
CA SER A 165 0.08 -15.46 -9.03
C SER A 165 0.32 -13.94 -9.08
N PHE A 166 0.90 -13.46 -10.18
CA PHE A 166 1.03 -12.03 -10.48
C PHE A 166 0.14 -11.65 -11.66
N GLU A 167 -0.77 -10.69 -11.45
CA GLU A 167 -1.74 -10.28 -12.46
C GLU A 167 -1.86 -8.76 -12.55
N ALA A 168 -2.16 -8.27 -13.75
CA ALA A 168 -2.53 -6.88 -14.00
C ALA A 168 -3.94 -6.77 -14.55
N LEU A 169 -4.74 -5.86 -14.00
CA LEU A 169 -6.03 -5.48 -14.54
C LEU A 169 -5.82 -4.51 -15.70
N ILE A 170 -6.15 -4.96 -16.92
CA ILE A 170 -5.96 -4.20 -18.15
C ILE A 170 -7.31 -3.97 -18.82
N TYR A 171 -7.53 -2.74 -19.27
CA TYR A 171 -8.67 -2.41 -20.12
C TYR A 171 -8.31 -2.53 -21.60
N TYR A 172 -8.92 -3.48 -22.29
CA TYR A 172 -8.71 -3.70 -23.72
C TYR A 172 -9.58 -2.75 -24.56
N PRO A 173 -9.12 -2.35 -25.78
CA PRO A 173 -9.86 -1.47 -26.69
C PRO A 173 -11.30 -1.92 -27.02
N ILE A 174 -11.61 -3.22 -26.87
CA ILE A 174 -12.97 -3.79 -27.04
C ILE A 174 -13.87 -3.50 -25.81
N ARG A 175 -13.56 -2.45 -25.05
CA ARG A 175 -14.29 -2.00 -23.85
C ARG A 175 -14.49 -3.07 -22.78
N ARG A 176 -13.49 -3.94 -22.57
CA ARG A 176 -13.58 -5.02 -21.59
C ARG A 176 -12.34 -5.04 -20.69
N TRP A 177 -12.60 -5.12 -19.39
CA TRP A 177 -11.60 -5.49 -18.40
C TRP A 177 -11.16 -6.93 -18.59
N ARG A 178 -9.87 -7.18 -18.40
CA ARG A 178 -9.30 -8.53 -18.28
C ARG A 178 -8.13 -8.50 -17.30
N TRP A 179 -8.01 -9.58 -16.54
CA TRP A 179 -6.76 -9.89 -15.87
C TRP A 179 -5.78 -10.44 -16.90
N ARG A 180 -4.54 -9.98 -16.82
CA ARG A 180 -3.42 -10.51 -17.59
C ARG A 180 -2.44 -11.08 -16.59
N GLN A 181 -2.18 -12.39 -16.70
CA GLN A 181 -1.10 -13.03 -15.98
C GLN A 181 0.26 -12.44 -16.42
N LEU A 182 1.08 -12.16 -15.43
CA LEU A 182 2.43 -11.61 -15.54
C LEU A 182 3.45 -12.64 -15.01
N PRO A 183 4.71 -12.57 -15.46
CA PRO A 183 5.74 -13.48 -14.95
C PRO A 183 5.95 -13.23 -13.45
N PRO A 184 6.11 -14.28 -12.61
CA PRO A 184 6.44 -14.09 -11.21
C PRO A 184 7.88 -13.55 -11.06
N PRO A 185 8.22 -12.91 -9.92
CA PRO A 185 9.59 -12.52 -9.63
C PRO A 185 10.54 -13.73 -9.64
N ALA A 186 11.76 -13.56 -10.14
CA ALA A 186 12.73 -14.65 -10.29
C ALA A 186 13.06 -15.39 -8.98
N PHE A 187 12.95 -14.71 -7.83
CA PHE A 187 13.25 -15.31 -6.52
C PHE A 187 12.18 -16.28 -6.00
N PHE A 188 10.97 -16.33 -6.58
CA PHE A 188 9.97 -17.32 -6.18
C PHE A 188 10.35 -18.75 -6.56
N GLY A 189 11.28 -18.93 -7.50
CA GLY A 189 11.84 -20.23 -7.84
C GLY A 189 12.98 -20.67 -6.90
N ASP A 190 13.42 -19.83 -5.96
CA ASP A 190 14.49 -20.16 -5.02
C ASP A 190 13.94 -20.97 -3.85
N ALA A 191 14.49 -22.16 -3.61
CA ALA A 191 14.11 -23.03 -2.51
C ALA A 191 14.33 -22.39 -1.12
N ASN A 192 15.17 -21.36 -1.04
CA ASN A 192 15.44 -20.63 0.20
C ASN A 192 14.48 -19.44 0.42
N TYR A 193 13.59 -19.14 -0.54
CA TYR A 193 12.64 -18.05 -0.38
C TYR A 193 11.68 -18.34 0.79
N ARG A 194 11.64 -17.41 1.73
CA ARG A 194 10.69 -17.39 2.84
C ARG A 194 9.83 -16.15 2.70
N ALA A 195 8.52 -16.31 2.86
CA ALA A 195 7.65 -15.14 2.81
C ALA A 195 7.77 -14.30 4.08
N CYS A 196 8.06 -13.03 3.88
CA CYS A 196 7.87 -12.01 4.89
C CYS A 196 6.37 -11.71 5.06
N ASP A 197 5.92 -11.54 6.29
CA ASP A 197 4.52 -11.18 6.58
C ASP A 197 4.14 -9.83 5.96
N ASN A 198 5.10 -8.91 5.88
CA ASN A 198 4.92 -7.65 5.19
C ASN A 198 6.08 -7.44 4.20
N VAL A 199 5.82 -7.72 2.93
CA VAL A 199 6.82 -7.60 1.87
C VAL A 199 7.15 -6.12 1.65
N PRO A 200 8.44 -5.72 1.68
CA PRO A 200 8.85 -4.36 1.35
C PRO A 200 8.69 -4.09 -0.15
N PHE A 201 7.99 -3.02 -0.52
CA PHE A 201 7.87 -2.64 -1.93
C PHE A 201 7.74 -1.13 -2.13
N ALA A 202 8.11 -0.66 -3.31
CA ALA A 202 8.04 0.73 -3.70
C ALA A 202 7.79 0.87 -5.20
N VAL A 203 7.11 1.94 -5.63
CA VAL A 203 7.02 2.29 -7.05
C VAL A 203 8.06 3.35 -7.36
N VAL A 204 8.93 3.07 -8.33
CA VAL A 204 10.04 3.93 -8.78
C VAL A 204 9.78 4.41 -10.20
N ASP A 205 10.06 5.68 -10.48
CA ASP A 205 9.83 6.38 -11.76
C ASP A 205 8.39 6.31 -12.30
N GLY A 206 7.43 5.86 -11.49
CA GLY A 206 6.05 5.62 -11.92
C GLY A 206 5.88 4.44 -12.90
N THR A 207 6.93 3.67 -13.18
CA THR A 207 6.87 2.53 -14.12
C THR A 207 7.55 1.27 -13.59
N LYS A 208 8.19 1.32 -12.42
CA LYS A 208 8.93 0.17 -11.88
C LYS A 208 8.39 -0.18 -10.51
N ILE A 209 7.98 -1.43 -10.34
CA ILE A 209 7.56 -1.96 -9.05
C ILE A 209 8.78 -2.65 -8.44
N CYS A 210 9.42 -2.03 -7.45
CA CYS A 210 10.50 -2.62 -6.69
C CYS A 210 9.94 -3.46 -5.54
N ILE A 211 10.42 -4.69 -5.39
CA ILE A 211 10.06 -5.63 -4.34
C ILE A 211 11.34 -6.22 -3.77
N ALA A 212 11.44 -6.28 -2.44
CA ALA A 212 12.56 -6.92 -1.78
C ALA A 212 12.22 -8.35 -1.34
N SER A 213 13.16 -9.26 -1.56
CA SER A 213 13.25 -10.54 -0.84
C SER A 213 14.04 -10.34 0.47
N GLU A 214 14.39 -11.42 1.15
CA GLU A 214 15.25 -11.37 2.35
C GLU A 214 16.68 -10.91 2.06
N THR A 215 17.14 -10.98 0.81
CA THR A 215 18.55 -10.80 0.44
C THR A 215 18.79 -9.81 -0.69
N ALA A 216 17.78 -9.55 -1.53
CA ALA A 216 17.95 -8.74 -2.72
C ALA A 216 16.67 -7.96 -3.07
N THR A 217 16.84 -6.90 -3.86
CA THR A 217 15.73 -6.14 -4.41
C THR A 217 15.63 -6.40 -5.90
N TYR A 218 14.42 -6.64 -6.37
CA TYR A 218 14.07 -6.84 -7.77
C TYR A 218 13.10 -5.76 -8.19
N TYR A 219 13.05 -5.46 -9.48
CA TYR A 219 12.01 -4.59 -10.02
C TYR A 219 11.32 -5.23 -11.21
N PHE A 220 10.02 -4.96 -11.31
CA PHE A 220 9.22 -5.24 -12.48
C PHE A 220 9.02 -3.97 -13.29
N ASP A 221 9.44 -3.99 -14.54
CA ASP A 221 9.17 -2.92 -15.49
C ASP A 221 7.75 -3.08 -16.04
N THR A 222 6.86 -2.14 -15.73
CA THR A 222 5.45 -2.18 -16.14
C THR A 222 5.23 -1.91 -17.62
N VAL A 223 6.26 -1.44 -18.33
CA VAL A 223 6.25 -1.16 -19.77
C VAL A 223 6.76 -2.38 -20.54
N ALA A 224 7.89 -2.95 -20.13
CA ALA A 224 8.46 -4.15 -20.73
C ALA A 224 7.73 -5.44 -20.30
N PHE A 225 7.06 -5.42 -19.14
CA PHE A 225 6.51 -6.59 -18.45
C PHE A 225 7.58 -7.63 -18.08
N GLU A 226 8.75 -7.16 -17.67
CA GLU A 226 9.92 -7.98 -17.36
C GLU A 226 10.46 -7.70 -15.96
N TRP A 227 11.04 -8.73 -15.35
CA TRP A 227 11.75 -8.63 -14.08
C TRP A 227 13.24 -8.40 -14.30
N SER A 228 13.84 -7.66 -13.38
CA SER A 228 15.28 -7.48 -13.29
C SER A 228 15.70 -7.36 -11.84
N LYS A 229 16.95 -7.72 -11.54
CA LYS A 229 17.53 -7.54 -10.21
C LYS A 229 18.01 -6.09 -10.08
N ALA A 230 17.57 -5.40 -9.03
CA ALA A 230 18.02 -4.05 -8.71
C ALA A 230 19.36 -4.06 -7.99
N GLY A 231 19.58 -5.04 -7.10
CA GLY A 231 20.86 -5.26 -6.42
C GLY A 231 20.76 -6.23 -5.24
N ASP A 232 21.91 -6.63 -4.70
CA ASP A 232 22.07 -7.48 -3.52
C ASP A 232 21.91 -6.70 -2.21
N TRP A 233 20.78 -6.00 -2.09
CA TRP A 233 20.40 -5.24 -0.93
C TRP A 233 18.87 -5.24 -0.77
N VAL A 234 18.40 -4.98 0.44
CA VAL A 234 16.97 -5.04 0.79
C VAL A 234 16.43 -3.64 1.05
N LEU A 235 15.19 -3.38 0.63
CA LEU A 235 14.47 -2.15 0.97
C LEU A 235 14.32 -2.05 2.50
N PRO A 236 14.68 -0.93 3.15
CA PRO A 236 14.68 -0.81 4.62
C PRO A 236 13.28 -0.54 5.18
N PHE A 237 12.23 -1.01 4.50
CA PHE A 237 10.83 -0.79 4.84
C PHE A 237 10.15 -2.08 5.27
N ARG A 238 9.16 -2.00 6.14
CA ARG A 238 8.34 -3.16 6.52
C ARG A 238 7.15 -3.35 5.57
N ALA A 239 6.84 -2.45 4.64
CA ALA A 239 5.70 -2.57 3.74
C ALA A 239 5.89 -1.63 2.53
N LYS A 240 4.80 -1.11 1.97
CA LYS A 240 4.80 -0.07 0.94
C LYS A 240 5.58 1.17 1.41
N ALA A 241 6.50 1.64 0.58
CA ALA A 241 7.06 2.99 0.69
C ALA A 241 6.33 3.96 -0.26
N GLU A 242 6.03 5.14 0.25
CA GLU A 242 5.38 6.21 -0.50
C GLU A 242 6.41 7.21 -1.03
N TYR A 243 6.35 7.50 -2.32
CA TYR A 243 7.20 8.53 -2.93
C TYR A 243 6.76 9.93 -2.51
N ILE A 244 7.72 10.79 -2.17
CA ILE A 244 7.52 12.18 -1.80
C ILE A 244 8.14 13.09 -2.88
N PRO A 245 7.33 13.61 -3.81
CA PRO A 245 7.82 14.47 -4.88
C PRO A 245 8.61 15.69 -4.40
N GLU A 246 8.22 16.26 -3.25
CA GLU A 246 8.85 17.46 -2.69
C GLU A 246 10.30 17.24 -2.25
N PHE A 247 10.67 16.00 -1.93
CA PHE A 247 12.03 15.66 -1.48
C PHE A 247 12.76 14.72 -2.45
N GLY A 248 12.07 14.10 -3.42
CA GLY A 248 12.65 13.08 -4.28
C GLY A 248 13.02 11.80 -3.52
N LEU A 249 12.34 11.51 -2.41
CA LEU A 249 12.64 10.40 -1.51
C LEU A 249 11.41 9.49 -1.34
N TRP A 250 11.66 8.24 -0.98
CA TRP A 250 10.64 7.28 -0.56
C TRP A 250 10.62 7.23 0.96
N LEU A 251 9.44 7.41 1.55
CA LEU A 251 9.20 7.32 2.98
C LEU A 251 8.43 6.03 3.27
N GLY A 252 8.82 5.32 4.32
CA GLY A 252 8.13 4.11 4.74
C GLY A 252 8.33 3.79 6.21
N LEU A 253 7.52 2.86 6.69
CA LEU A 253 7.68 2.26 8.01
C LEU A 253 8.97 1.44 8.03
N SER A 254 9.84 1.68 9.01
CA SER A 254 11.16 1.06 9.05
C SER A 254 11.10 -0.45 9.32
N ALA A 255 11.87 -1.22 8.54
CA ALA A 255 12.06 -2.65 8.77
C ALA A 255 12.82 -2.94 10.09
N HIS A 256 13.73 -2.05 10.48
CA HIS A 256 14.63 -2.27 11.62
C HIS A 256 14.04 -1.86 12.96
N LYS A 257 13.08 -0.92 12.96
CA LYS A 257 12.45 -0.39 14.17
C LYS A 257 10.95 -0.20 13.93
N PRO A 258 10.08 -1.00 14.58
CA PRO A 258 8.67 -1.13 14.21
C PRO A 258 7.81 0.13 14.40
N TYR A 259 8.31 1.14 15.13
CA TYR A 259 7.61 2.40 15.41
C TYR A 259 8.23 3.61 14.72
N ASN A 260 9.18 3.36 13.81
CA ASN A 260 9.99 4.40 13.21
C ASN A 260 9.68 4.56 11.74
N LEU A 261 9.76 5.80 11.27
CA LEU A 261 9.81 6.13 9.86
C LEU A 261 11.27 6.21 9.41
N CYS A 262 11.50 5.75 8.18
CA CYS A 262 12.75 6.00 7.48
C CYS A 262 12.47 6.45 6.05
N SER A 263 13.43 7.17 5.48
CA SER A 263 13.40 7.57 4.08
C SER A 263 14.63 7.09 3.34
N VAL A 264 14.48 6.87 2.04
CA VAL A 264 15.55 6.39 1.15
C VAL A 264 15.44 7.11 -0.19
N ASN A 265 16.58 7.44 -0.78
CA ASN A 265 16.62 7.82 -2.18
C ASN A 265 16.71 6.57 -3.06
N LEU A 266 15.61 6.22 -3.74
CA LEU A 266 15.57 5.13 -4.72
C LEU A 266 15.75 5.63 -6.16
N SER A 267 16.00 6.93 -6.38
CA SER A 267 16.36 7.41 -7.72
C SER A 267 17.72 6.85 -8.11
N GLY A 268 17.80 6.18 -9.25
CA GLY A 268 19.04 5.54 -9.74
C GLY A 268 19.29 4.10 -9.26
N VAL A 269 18.43 3.54 -8.41
CA VAL A 269 18.40 2.10 -8.05
C VAL A 269 18.21 1.18 -9.27
N THR A 270 17.82 1.75 -10.41
CA THR A 270 17.36 1.07 -11.62
C THR A 270 18.48 0.67 -12.59
N ILE A 271 19.76 0.83 -12.18
CA ILE A 271 20.91 0.34 -12.94
C ILE A 271 21.53 -0.81 -12.13
N GLY A 272 21.45 -2.03 -12.66
CA GLY A 272 21.92 -3.28 -12.03
C GLY A 272 23.44 -3.38 -11.84
N SER A 273 24.09 -2.32 -11.37
CA SER A 273 25.53 -2.28 -11.10
C SER A 273 25.89 -1.75 -9.71
N CYS A 274 24.92 -1.43 -8.84
CA CYS A 274 25.20 -0.93 -7.50
C CYS A 274 24.84 -1.98 -6.44
N ASP A 275 25.86 -2.74 -6.02
CA ASP A 275 25.79 -3.61 -4.81
C ASP A 275 25.70 -2.80 -3.51
N THR A 276 25.83 -1.47 -3.60
CA THR A 276 25.76 -0.59 -2.43
C THR A 276 24.30 -0.28 -2.10
N GLN A 277 23.85 -0.73 -0.93
CA GLN A 277 22.52 -0.42 -0.41
C GLN A 277 22.32 1.11 -0.31
N PRO A 278 21.21 1.65 -0.83
CA PRO A 278 20.89 3.06 -0.67
C PRO A 278 20.81 3.44 0.83
N PRO A 279 21.45 4.54 1.27
CA PRO A 279 21.49 4.89 2.68
C PRO A 279 20.10 5.28 3.19
N ALA A 280 19.64 4.57 4.21
CA ALA A 280 18.38 4.88 4.89
C ALA A 280 18.58 6.00 5.92
N GLN A 281 17.70 6.99 5.88
CA GLN A 281 17.69 8.11 6.82
C GLN A 281 16.57 7.91 7.83
N TYR A 282 16.90 8.00 9.12
CA TYR A 282 15.90 7.98 10.17
C TYR A 282 15.12 9.30 10.18
N VAL A 283 13.79 9.22 10.15
CA VAL A 283 12.91 10.39 10.13
C VAL A 283 12.36 10.71 11.52
N GLY A 284 11.96 9.69 12.28
CA GLY A 284 11.36 9.88 13.59
C GLY A 284 10.56 8.67 14.05
N GLN A 285 10.19 8.68 15.33
CA GLN A 285 9.23 7.75 15.91
C GLN A 285 7.82 8.32 15.74
N TYR A 286 6.90 7.53 15.21
CA TYR A 286 5.54 7.99 14.89
C TYR A 286 4.49 7.52 15.90
N VAL A 287 4.83 6.55 16.75
CA VAL A 287 3.97 5.99 17.78
C VAL A 287 4.80 5.64 19.02
N ASP A 288 4.23 5.91 20.19
CA ASP A 288 4.65 5.37 21.47
C ASP A 288 3.45 4.60 22.02
N LEU A 289 3.57 3.27 22.05
CA LEU A 289 2.51 2.43 22.58
C LEU A 289 2.67 2.29 24.09
N PRO A 290 1.56 2.31 24.86
CA PRO A 290 1.57 1.84 26.24
C PRO A 290 2.19 0.44 26.35
N GLY A 291 2.84 0.14 27.47
CA GLY A 291 3.63 -1.10 27.63
C GLY A 291 2.84 -2.42 27.54
N ASP A 292 1.52 -2.35 27.62
CA ASP A 292 0.57 -3.47 27.46
C ASP A 292 -0.08 -3.55 26.07
N CYS A 293 0.22 -2.59 25.19
CA CYS A 293 -0.26 -2.57 23.82
C CYS A 293 0.81 -3.08 22.85
N SER A 294 0.37 -3.74 21.78
CA SER A 294 1.24 -4.20 20.69
C SER A 294 0.68 -3.75 19.35
N LEU A 295 1.55 -3.19 18.50
CA LEU A 295 1.20 -2.82 17.13
C LEU A 295 0.99 -4.09 16.31
N LYS A 296 -0.24 -4.31 15.85
CA LYS A 296 -0.59 -5.45 15.00
C LYS A 296 -0.37 -5.13 13.54
N ASN A 297 -0.77 -3.94 13.11
CA ASN A 297 -0.58 -3.50 11.74
C ASN A 297 -0.41 -1.98 11.67
N ALA A 298 0.33 -1.51 10.67
CA ALA A 298 0.48 -0.10 10.38
C ALA A 298 0.55 0.11 8.86
N ALA A 299 -0.13 1.16 8.40
CA ALA A 299 -0.09 1.57 6.99
C ALA A 299 0.25 3.07 6.90
N LEU A 300 1.25 3.38 6.08
CA LEU A 300 1.59 4.75 5.70
C LEU A 300 0.85 5.11 4.42
N VAL A 301 0.16 6.24 4.41
CA VAL A 301 -0.60 6.74 3.26
C VAL A 301 -0.16 8.16 2.91
N ASN A 302 0.20 8.37 1.65
CA ASN A 302 0.50 9.69 1.12
C ASN A 302 -0.80 10.44 0.76
N MET A 303 -1.07 11.52 1.49
CA MET A 303 -2.21 12.43 1.27
C MET A 303 -1.91 13.53 0.25
N GLY A 304 -0.63 13.66 -0.07
CA GLY A 304 -0.01 14.58 -1.00
C GLY A 304 0.07 16.01 -0.49
N SER A 305 0.75 16.88 -1.25
CA SER A 305 1.25 18.17 -0.76
C SER A 305 2.12 18.02 0.49
N GLY A 306 2.99 17.00 0.51
CA GLY A 306 3.87 16.66 1.64
C GLY A 306 3.17 16.21 2.92
N ARG A 307 1.89 15.81 2.86
CA ARG A 307 1.12 15.31 4.03
C ARG A 307 0.98 13.80 4.00
N PHE A 308 1.08 13.19 5.18
CA PHE A 308 1.01 11.74 5.36
C PHE A 308 0.11 11.38 6.54
N CYS A 309 -0.59 10.28 6.42
CA CYS A 309 -1.31 9.65 7.52
C CYS A 309 -0.69 8.29 7.81
N ILE A 310 -0.63 7.94 9.09
CA ILE A 310 -0.28 6.59 9.53
C ILE A 310 -1.49 6.04 10.25
N ALA A 311 -2.05 4.95 9.73
CA ALA A 311 -3.13 4.22 10.36
C ALA A 311 -2.54 3.02 11.10
N ASN A 312 -2.77 2.96 12.41
CA ASN A 312 -2.29 1.86 13.26
C ASN A 312 -3.47 1.04 13.76
N LEU A 313 -3.26 -0.27 13.81
CA LEU A 313 -4.13 -1.21 14.49
C LEU A 313 -3.36 -1.79 15.66
N ASP A 314 -3.80 -1.44 16.86
CA ASP A 314 -3.15 -1.84 18.10
C ASP A 314 -4.01 -2.86 18.84
N TRP A 315 -3.35 -3.79 19.53
CA TRP A 315 -3.98 -4.70 20.47
C TRP A 315 -3.52 -4.37 21.87
N CYS A 316 -4.44 -3.94 22.72
CA CYS A 316 -4.21 -3.71 24.13
C CYS A 316 -4.93 -4.78 24.93
N GLY A 317 -4.20 -5.53 25.74
CA GLY A 317 -4.77 -6.56 26.61
C GLY A 317 -3.97 -6.68 27.89
N ALA A 318 -4.66 -6.86 29.02
CA ALA A 318 -4.01 -7.33 30.24
C ALA A 318 -3.34 -8.67 29.94
N ARG A 319 -2.07 -8.84 30.35
CA ARG A 319 -1.42 -10.17 30.31
C ARG A 319 -2.34 -11.17 31.01
N PRO A 320 -2.53 -12.38 30.46
CA PRO A 320 -3.36 -13.40 31.08
C PRO A 320 -2.91 -13.76 32.50
#